data_AF-A0A1V5NRV9-F1
#
_entry.id   AF-A0A1V5NRV9-F1
#
_cell.length_a   1.000
_cell.length_b   1.000
_cell.length_c   1.000
_cell.angle_alpha   90.00
_cell.angle_beta   90.00
_cell.angle_gamma   90.00
#
_symmetry.space_group_name_H-M   'P 1'
#
loop_
_entity.id
_entity.type
_entity.pdbx_description
1 polymer ?
#
loop_
_entity_poly.entity_id
_entity_poly.type
_entity_poly.pdbx_seq_one_letter_code
_entity_poly.pdbx_strand_id
1 'polypeptide(L)'
;MRAVGKTDFQKAVAIATSTSFGVGDSGFHDESKEGFTESVYLGAWKRNVFEATGLFDTDMLRNQDDEFHYRARANGMRIYLDPKIKSWYAPRSTMKTLWKQYYQYGLFKPLVLKKVSSGIRLRHLIPAGFVCYLLLSLLSFWYPALLIPAVLYLLLDLFYSFRYGSSFAVSSKMLLVYPMLHCSYGLGFIKGFFILLTGKKPTL
;
A
#
# COMPACT_ATOMS: atom_id res chain seq x y z
N MET A 1 7.63 11.00 4.86
CA MET A 1 6.98 11.63 3.69
C MET A 1 5.81 12.45 4.19
N ARG A 2 5.60 13.66 3.66
CA ARG A 2 4.47 14.53 4.02
C ARG A 2 3.50 14.60 2.85
N ALA A 3 2.35 13.94 2.96
CA ALA A 3 1.34 13.95 1.92
C ALA A 3 0.49 15.23 2.03
N VAL A 4 0.47 16.07 0.98
CA VAL A 4 -0.26 17.33 0.97
C VAL A 4 -1.19 17.38 -0.24
N GLY A 5 -2.50 17.43 0.03
CA GLY A 5 -3.53 17.50 -1.00
C GLY A 5 -4.05 18.92 -1.22
N LYS A 6 -4.31 19.30 -2.48
CA LYS A 6 -4.93 20.60 -2.82
C LYS A 6 -6.46 20.50 -2.73
N THR A 7 -7.05 19.47 -3.35
CA THR A 7 -8.50 19.21 -3.30
C THR A 7 -8.88 18.37 -2.08
N ASP A 8 -10.15 18.39 -1.69
CA ASP A 8 -10.65 17.51 -0.62
C ASP A 8 -10.39 16.03 -0.90
N PHE A 9 -10.45 15.61 -2.16
CA PHE A 9 -10.13 14.22 -2.53
C PHE A 9 -8.66 13.92 -2.27
N GLN A 10 -7.75 14.80 -2.69
CA GLN A 10 -6.32 14.61 -2.42
C GLN A 10 -6.01 14.66 -0.92
N LYS A 11 -6.69 15.52 -0.16
CA LYS A 11 -6.59 15.57 1.31
C LYS A 11 -7.07 14.25 1.94
N ALA A 12 -8.19 13.71 1.46
CA ALA A 12 -8.68 12.40 1.90
C ALA A 12 -7.67 11.29 1.60
N VAL A 13 -7.05 11.27 0.42
CA VAL A 13 -5.99 10.31 0.08
C VAL A 13 -4.76 10.50 0.95
N ALA A 14 -4.30 11.74 1.15
CA ALA A 14 -3.16 12.05 2.02
C ALA A 14 -3.36 11.48 3.44
N ILE A 15 -4.52 11.74 4.04
CA ILE A 15 -4.84 11.29 5.40
C ILE A 15 -5.05 9.78 5.42
N ALA A 16 -5.84 9.21 4.51
CA ALA A 16 -6.12 7.77 4.50
C ALA A 16 -4.83 6.94 4.39
N THR A 17 -3.89 7.38 3.55
CA THR A 17 -2.58 6.72 3.37
C THR A 17 -1.60 6.96 4.52
N SER A 18 -1.91 7.83 5.49
CA SER A 18 -1.13 7.96 6.72
C SER A 18 -1.74 7.20 7.91
N THR A 19 -2.85 6.49 7.72
CA THR A 19 -3.48 5.67 8.77
C THR A 19 -3.11 4.20 8.63
N SER A 20 -3.05 3.51 9.78
CA SER A 20 -2.88 2.06 9.85
C SER A 20 -3.99 1.30 9.11
N PHE A 21 -5.22 1.83 9.09
CA PHE A 21 -6.33 1.23 8.36
C PHE A 21 -6.14 1.28 6.85
N GLY A 22 -5.50 2.31 6.30
CA GLY A 22 -5.38 2.48 4.84
C GLY A 22 -4.22 1.72 4.20
N VAL A 23 -3.03 1.75 4.82
CA VAL A 23 -1.82 1.13 4.24
C VAL A 23 -0.99 0.33 5.26
N GLY A 24 -1.54 0.07 6.44
CA GLY A 24 -0.84 -0.62 7.52
C GLY A 24 0.27 0.21 8.17
N ASP A 25 1.19 -0.48 8.86
CA ASP A 25 2.33 0.13 9.56
C ASP A 25 3.49 0.48 8.61
N SER A 26 3.23 1.40 7.67
CA SER A 26 4.25 1.97 6.80
C SER A 26 4.87 3.21 7.47
N GLY A 27 5.90 2.98 8.29
CA GLY A 27 6.46 3.98 9.19
C GLY A 27 6.89 5.31 8.55
N PHE A 28 7.19 5.35 7.25
CA PHE A 28 7.58 6.59 6.57
C PHE A 28 6.42 7.56 6.29
N HIS A 29 5.17 7.16 6.57
CA HIS A 29 4.01 8.06 6.56
C HIS A 29 3.79 8.79 7.89
N ASP A 30 4.44 8.34 8.96
CA ASP A 30 4.46 9.04 10.24
C ASP A 30 5.56 10.12 10.21
N GLU A 31 5.15 11.38 10.32
CA GLU A 31 6.07 12.52 10.27
C GLU A 31 6.94 12.67 11.53
N SER A 32 6.56 12.02 12.63
CA SER A 32 7.26 12.05 13.92
C SER A 32 8.20 10.88 14.12
N LYS A 33 8.07 9.83 13.30
CA LYS A 33 8.85 8.61 13.45
C LYS A 33 10.32 8.85 13.11
N GLU A 34 11.18 8.54 14.07
CA GLU A 34 12.63 8.47 13.92
C GLU A 34 13.11 7.05 14.22
N GLY A 35 14.08 6.56 13.45
CA GLY A 35 14.72 5.27 13.71
C GLY A 35 14.67 4.31 12.54
N PHE A 36 15.02 3.05 12.82
CA PHE A 36 15.11 2.03 11.80
C PHE A 36 13.72 1.61 11.28
N THR A 37 13.61 1.49 9.96
CA THR A 37 12.36 1.16 9.26
C THR A 37 12.59 0.09 8.19
N GLU A 38 11.50 -0.49 7.71
CA GLU A 38 11.51 -1.54 6.70
C GLU A 38 11.71 -0.99 5.27
N SER A 39 11.30 0.25 5.03
CA SER A 39 11.28 0.93 3.73
C SER A 39 11.14 2.44 3.95
N VAL A 40 11.45 3.24 2.93
CA VAL A 40 11.27 4.70 2.88
C VAL A 40 10.76 5.12 1.51
N TYR A 41 9.99 6.22 1.45
CA TYR A 41 9.66 6.87 0.18
C TYR A 41 10.78 7.83 -0.21
N LEU A 42 11.33 7.67 -1.42
CA LEU A 42 12.43 8.50 -1.97
C LEU A 42 13.64 8.58 -1.03
N GLY A 43 14.31 7.43 -0.83
CA GLY A 43 15.52 7.35 -0.01
C GLY A 43 16.76 8.01 -0.63
N ALA A 44 17.80 8.11 0.18
CA ALA A 44 19.15 8.43 -0.27
C ALA A 44 20.07 7.27 0.10
N TRP A 45 20.92 6.86 -0.83
CA TRP A 45 21.81 5.71 -0.65
C TRP A 45 23.25 6.12 -0.94
N LYS A 46 24.17 5.63 -0.12
CA LYS A 46 25.60 5.69 -0.43
C LYS A 46 25.89 4.77 -1.62
N ARG A 47 26.91 5.10 -2.42
CA ARG A 47 27.31 4.28 -3.59
C ARG A 47 27.56 2.82 -3.23
N ASN A 48 28.23 2.56 -2.11
CA ASN A 48 28.55 1.21 -1.65
C ASN A 48 27.31 0.34 -1.37
N VAL A 49 26.15 0.93 -1.10
CA VAL A 49 24.88 0.19 -0.98
C VAL A 49 24.50 -0.44 -2.32
N PHE A 50 24.65 0.28 -3.43
CA PHE A 50 24.41 -0.25 -4.77
C PHE A 50 25.46 -1.27 -5.19
N GLU A 51 26.72 -1.07 -4.81
CA GLU A 51 27.81 -2.02 -5.11
C GLU A 51 27.57 -3.38 -4.42
N ALA A 52 27.10 -3.37 -3.17
CA ALA A 52 26.83 -4.59 -2.42
C ALA A 52 25.42 -5.20 -2.67
N THR A 53 24.43 -4.38 -3.00
CA THR A 53 23.06 -4.87 -3.24
C THR A 53 22.85 -5.25 -4.70
N GLY A 54 23.46 -4.52 -5.65
CA GLY A 54 23.14 -4.49 -7.07
C GLY A 54 22.13 -3.38 -7.41
N LEU A 55 21.99 -3.01 -8.69
CA LEU A 55 21.11 -1.93 -9.13
C LEU A 55 19.60 -2.26 -9.01
N PHE A 56 18.74 -1.30 -9.34
CA PHE A 56 17.30 -1.56 -9.49
C PHE A 56 17.03 -2.53 -10.63
N ASP A 57 16.06 -3.42 -10.42
CA ASP A 57 15.60 -4.35 -11.44
C ASP A 57 14.79 -3.62 -12.52
N THR A 58 15.31 -3.59 -13.75
CA THR A 58 14.66 -2.91 -14.88
C THR A 58 13.46 -3.68 -15.43
N ASP A 59 13.35 -4.98 -15.17
CA ASP A 59 12.18 -5.78 -15.56
C ASP A 59 10.98 -5.50 -14.63
N MET A 60 11.23 -4.89 -13.47
CA MET A 60 10.21 -4.50 -12.53
C MET A 60 9.72 -3.09 -12.85
N LEU A 61 8.51 -2.95 -13.41
CA LEU A 61 7.96 -1.64 -13.78
C LEU A 61 7.41 -0.84 -12.58
N ARG A 62 7.13 -1.53 -11.46
CA ARG A 62 6.59 -0.98 -10.21
C ARG A 62 7.16 -1.71 -9.01
N ASN A 63 7.25 -1.01 -7.87
CA ASN A 63 7.79 -1.52 -6.60
C ASN A 63 9.31 -1.83 -6.66
N GLN A 64 10.07 -1.14 -7.54
CA GLN A 64 11.52 -1.33 -7.62
C GLN A 64 12.23 -0.93 -6.32
N ASP A 65 11.72 0.10 -5.65
CA ASP A 65 12.18 0.57 -4.35
C ASP A 65 11.95 -0.48 -3.26
N ASP A 66 10.74 -1.06 -3.19
CA ASP A 66 10.42 -2.15 -2.27
C ASP A 66 11.32 -3.37 -2.48
N GLU A 67 11.53 -3.80 -3.73
CA GLU A 67 12.43 -4.91 -4.07
C GLU A 67 13.86 -4.63 -3.63
N PHE A 68 14.37 -3.44 -3.93
CA PHE A 68 15.73 -3.03 -3.56
C PHE A 68 15.89 -2.97 -2.04
N HIS A 69 14.91 -2.41 -1.32
CA HIS A 69 14.93 -2.38 0.14
C HIS A 69 14.93 -3.78 0.74
N TYR A 70 14.11 -4.70 0.23
CA TYR A 70 14.11 -6.08 0.71
C TYR A 70 15.44 -6.77 0.45
N ARG A 71 16.03 -6.59 -0.74
CA ARG A 71 17.33 -7.19 -1.08
C ARG A 71 18.47 -6.61 -0.24
N ALA A 72 18.52 -5.29 -0.06
CA ALA A 72 19.51 -4.63 0.80
C ALA A 72 19.41 -5.13 2.24
N ARG A 73 18.19 -5.26 2.76
CA ARG A 73 17.96 -5.74 4.13
C ARG A 73 18.23 -7.23 4.30
N ALA A 74 17.99 -8.05 3.28
CA ALA A 74 18.41 -9.44 3.26
C ALA A 74 19.95 -9.57 3.37
N ASN A 75 20.70 -8.58 2.88
CA ASN A 75 22.15 -8.46 3.05
C ASN A 75 22.58 -7.79 4.36
N GLY A 76 21.69 -7.72 5.36
CA GLY A 76 22.00 -7.18 6.69
C GLY A 76 22.04 -5.65 6.78
N MET A 77 21.72 -4.93 5.69
CA MET A 77 21.67 -3.47 5.71
C MET A 77 20.42 -2.98 6.45
N ARG A 78 20.48 -1.74 6.94
CA ARG A 78 19.39 -1.12 7.70
C ARG A 78 19.03 0.22 7.08
N ILE A 79 17.74 0.54 7.09
CA ILE A 79 17.21 1.81 6.60
C ILE A 79 16.85 2.65 7.81
N TYR A 80 17.35 3.88 7.87
CA TYR A 80 17.06 4.82 8.94
C TYR A 80 16.15 5.94 8.42
N LEU A 81 15.07 6.20 9.13
CA LEU A 81 14.14 7.31 8.88
C LEU A 81 14.49 8.45 9.84
N ASP A 82 14.83 9.62 9.29
CA ASP A 82 15.08 10.84 10.04
C ASP A 82 13.99 11.88 9.70
N PRO A 83 13.18 12.34 10.68
CA PRO A 83 12.10 13.30 10.44
C PRO A 83 12.57 14.70 10.00
N LYS A 84 13.87 14.99 10.11
CA LYS A 84 14.49 16.22 9.57
C LYS A 84 14.56 16.19 8.04
N ILE A 85 14.59 15.01 7.41
CA ILE A 85 14.56 14.85 5.96
C ILE A 85 13.11 14.92 5.48
N LYS A 86 12.74 16.07 4.89
CA LYS A 86 11.36 16.36 4.49
C LYS A 86 11.18 16.18 2.98
N SER A 87 10.16 15.42 2.61
CA SER A 87 9.69 15.27 1.22
C SER A 87 8.18 15.49 1.18
N TRP A 88 7.74 16.43 0.34
CA TRP A 88 6.33 16.74 0.13
C TRP A 88 5.81 15.97 -1.08
N TYR A 89 4.73 15.22 -0.88
CA TYR A 89 4.11 14.40 -1.91
C TYR A 89 2.68 14.89 -2.16
N ALA A 90 2.34 15.14 -3.41
CA ALA A 90 0.97 15.42 -3.83
C ALA A 90 0.28 14.11 -4.26
N PRO A 91 -0.75 13.63 -3.53
CA PRO A 91 -1.46 12.42 -3.91
C PRO A 91 -2.23 12.58 -5.23
N ARG A 92 -2.68 11.46 -5.78
CA ARG A 92 -3.49 11.43 -7.00
C ARG A 92 -4.75 12.29 -6.86
N SER A 93 -5.04 13.05 -7.92
CA SER A 93 -6.16 13.99 -7.95
C SER A 93 -7.51 13.37 -8.28
N THR A 94 -7.53 12.13 -8.79
CA THR A 94 -8.77 11.46 -9.22
C THR A 94 -8.84 10.01 -8.76
N MET A 95 -10.05 9.51 -8.57
CA MET A 95 -10.32 8.11 -8.21
C MET A 95 -9.69 7.12 -9.22
N LYS A 96 -9.82 7.40 -10.52
CA LYS A 96 -9.26 6.56 -11.59
C LYS A 96 -7.74 6.44 -11.49
N THR A 97 -7.04 7.54 -11.22
CA THR A 97 -5.58 7.54 -11.14
C THR A 97 -5.07 6.93 -9.83
N LEU A 98 -5.83 7.09 -8.73
CA LEU A 98 -5.56 6.39 -7.47
C LEU A 98 -5.74 4.87 -7.61
N TRP A 99 -6.86 4.44 -8.18
CA TRP A 99 -7.15 3.03 -8.44
C TRP A 99 -6.05 2.39 -9.26
N LYS A 100 -5.67 3.02 -10.39
CA LYS A 100 -4.58 2.52 -11.24
C LYS A 100 -3.26 2.39 -10.48
N GLN A 101 -2.93 3.35 -9.62
CA GLN A 101 -1.70 3.32 -8.82
C GLN A 101 -1.70 2.13 -7.85
N TYR A 102 -2.72 1.98 -7.02
CA TYR A 102 -2.76 0.91 -6.01
C TYR A 102 -2.95 -0.46 -6.62
N TYR A 103 -3.71 -0.56 -7.71
CA TYR A 103 -3.75 -1.77 -8.53
C TYR A 103 -2.37 -2.18 -9.03
N GLN A 104 -1.59 -1.24 -9.55
CA GLN A 104 -0.23 -1.49 -10.02
C GLN A 104 0.70 -1.90 -8.85
N TYR A 105 0.55 -1.29 -7.67
CA TYR A 105 1.30 -1.71 -6.47
C TYR A 105 0.97 -3.13 -6.06
N GLY A 106 -0.32 -3.49 -6.03
CA GLY A 106 -0.77 -4.85 -5.79
C GLY A 106 -0.24 -5.83 -6.83
N LEU A 107 -0.36 -5.50 -8.12
CA LEU A 107 0.04 -6.33 -9.26
C LEU A 107 1.51 -6.77 -9.18
N PHE A 108 2.40 -5.87 -8.79
CA PHE A 108 3.83 -6.16 -8.74
C PHE A 108 4.28 -6.72 -7.39
N LYS A 109 3.47 -6.65 -6.33
CA LYS A 109 3.89 -7.13 -5.02
C LYS A 109 4.21 -8.64 -5.01
N PRO A 110 3.39 -9.55 -5.56
CA PRO A 110 3.76 -10.96 -5.62
C PRO A 110 5.09 -11.19 -6.36
N LEU A 111 5.32 -10.48 -7.47
CA LEU A 111 6.55 -10.57 -8.26
C LEU A 111 7.79 -10.19 -7.42
N VAL A 112 7.70 -9.10 -6.66
CA VAL A 112 8.71 -8.69 -5.68
C VAL A 112 8.94 -9.80 -4.65
N LEU A 113 7.87 -10.32 -4.05
CA LEU A 113 7.96 -11.30 -2.97
C LEU A 113 8.47 -12.68 -3.44
N LYS A 114 8.27 -13.03 -4.72
CA LYS A 114 8.91 -14.21 -5.32
C LYS A 114 10.42 -14.03 -5.43
N LYS A 115 10.88 -12.82 -5.76
CA LYS A 115 12.31 -12.51 -5.88
C LYS A 115 13.00 -12.39 -4.53
N VAL A 116 12.33 -11.77 -3.55
CA VAL A 116 12.86 -11.53 -2.21
C VAL A 116 11.83 -11.95 -1.15
N SER A 117 11.82 -13.23 -0.80
CA SER A 117 10.83 -13.84 0.11
C SER A 117 10.90 -13.32 1.55
N SER A 118 12.06 -12.82 2.00
CA SER A 118 12.22 -12.19 3.31
C SER A 118 11.37 -10.92 3.47
N GLY A 119 10.90 -10.32 2.36
CA GLY A 119 9.98 -9.18 2.36
C GLY A 119 8.51 -9.52 2.63
N ILE A 120 8.15 -10.81 2.77
CA ILE A 120 6.76 -11.22 3.01
C ILE A 120 6.29 -10.71 4.37
N ARG A 121 5.12 -10.07 4.38
CA ARG A 121 4.43 -9.55 5.56
C ARG A 121 2.93 -9.79 5.40
N LEU A 122 2.24 -10.10 6.50
CA LEU A 122 0.80 -10.39 6.48
C LEU A 122 -0.01 -9.25 5.83
N ARG A 123 0.34 -7.98 6.10
CA ARG A 123 -0.30 -6.81 5.51
C ARG A 123 -0.33 -6.78 3.97
N HIS A 124 0.61 -7.46 3.30
CA HIS A 124 0.60 -7.54 1.84
C HIS A 124 -0.49 -8.48 1.32
N LEU A 125 -0.96 -9.43 2.14
CA LEU A 125 -1.95 -10.45 1.78
C LEU A 125 -3.38 -10.04 2.17
N ILE A 126 -3.53 -9.25 3.24
CA ILE A 126 -4.83 -8.82 3.76
C ILE A 126 -5.75 -8.25 2.67
N PRO A 127 -5.33 -7.32 1.78
CA PRO A 127 -6.24 -6.77 0.78
C PRO A 127 -6.70 -7.80 -0.27
N ALA A 128 -5.85 -8.76 -0.64
CA ALA A 128 -6.24 -9.85 -1.54
C ALA A 128 -7.27 -10.77 -0.86
N GLY A 129 -7.05 -11.11 0.42
CA GLY A 129 -8.00 -11.84 1.24
C GLY A 129 -9.34 -11.11 1.38
N PHE A 130 -9.31 -9.77 1.54
CA PHE A 130 -10.51 -8.94 1.58
C PHE A 130 -11.31 -9.03 0.27
N VAL A 131 -10.65 -8.98 -0.90
CA VAL A 131 -11.34 -9.14 -2.19
C VAL A 131 -11.97 -10.53 -2.34
N CYS A 132 -11.25 -11.60 -1.96
CA CYS A 132 -11.82 -12.95 -1.96
C CYS A 132 -13.01 -13.07 -0.99
N TYR A 133 -12.92 -12.44 0.17
CA TYR A 133 -14.01 -12.36 1.14
C TYR A 133 -15.24 -11.64 0.55
N LEU A 134 -15.07 -10.50 -0.14
CA LEU A 134 -16.19 -9.79 -0.76
C LEU A 134 -16.92 -10.67 -1.78
N LEU A 135 -16.21 -11.47 -2.57
CA LEU A 135 -16.83 -12.46 -3.47
C LEU A 135 -17.60 -13.54 -2.70
N LEU A 136 -17.03 -14.05 -1.60
CA LEU A 136 -17.70 -15.03 -0.75
C LEU A 136 -18.95 -14.44 -0.07
N SER A 137 -18.91 -13.16 0.29
CA SER A 137 -20.02 -12.46 0.96
C SER A 137 -21.29 -12.36 0.10
N LEU A 138 -21.19 -12.60 -1.21
CA LEU A 138 -22.36 -12.72 -2.11
C LEU A 138 -23.27 -13.91 -1.74
N LEU A 139 -22.76 -14.90 -1.00
CA LEU A 139 -23.55 -16.02 -0.46
C LEU A 139 -24.26 -15.69 0.86
N SER A 140 -24.22 -14.43 1.31
CA SER A 140 -24.83 -13.99 2.57
C SER A 140 -26.34 -14.18 2.66
N PHE A 141 -27.04 -14.28 1.53
CA PHE A 141 -28.46 -14.64 1.52
C PHE A 141 -28.72 -16.01 2.18
N TRP A 142 -27.78 -16.95 2.02
CA TRP A 142 -27.87 -18.31 2.57
C TRP A 142 -27.17 -18.38 3.94
N TYR A 143 -26.12 -17.58 4.11
CA TYR A 143 -25.30 -17.55 5.32
C TYR A 143 -25.11 -16.11 5.83
N PRO A 144 -26.10 -15.52 6.53
CA PRO A 144 -26.05 -14.11 6.95
C PRO A 144 -24.84 -13.76 7.82
N ALA A 145 -24.27 -14.73 8.54
CA ALA A 145 -23.04 -14.56 9.32
C ALA A 145 -21.85 -14.08 8.48
N LEU A 146 -21.86 -14.30 7.16
CA LEU A 146 -20.85 -13.77 6.23
C LEU A 146 -20.84 -12.23 6.17
N LEU A 147 -21.89 -11.54 6.65
CA LEU A 147 -21.93 -10.08 6.73
C LEU A 147 -21.18 -9.52 7.93
N ILE A 148 -20.86 -10.32 8.96
CA ILE A 148 -20.21 -9.83 10.19
C ILE A 148 -18.89 -9.10 9.87
N PRO A 149 -17.96 -9.64 9.06
CA PRO A 149 -16.72 -8.92 8.73
C PRO A 149 -16.95 -7.66 7.89
N ALA A 150 -17.96 -7.63 7.01
CA ALA A 150 -18.31 -6.45 6.22
C ALA A 150 -18.86 -5.34 7.11
N VAL A 151 -19.73 -5.66 8.07
CA VAL A 151 -20.22 -4.70 9.06
C VAL A 151 -19.06 -4.16 9.89
N LEU A 152 -18.17 -5.02 10.37
CA LEU A 152 -16.97 -4.59 11.11
C LEU A 152 -16.07 -3.68 10.27
N TYR A 153 -15.85 -4.03 9.00
CA TYR A 153 -15.09 -3.20 8.07
C TYR A 153 -15.72 -1.82 7.89
N LEU A 154 -17.04 -1.74 7.70
CA LEU A 154 -17.76 -0.47 7.56
C LEU A 154 -17.69 0.37 8.83
N LEU A 155 -17.78 -0.24 10.01
CA LEU A 155 -17.62 0.45 11.29
C LEU A 155 -16.20 1.01 11.46
N LEU A 156 -15.18 0.24 11.08
CA LEU A 156 -13.79 0.72 11.08
C LEU A 156 -13.59 1.85 10.07
N ASP A 157 -14.13 1.73 8.87
CA ASP A 157 -14.04 2.77 7.84
C ASP A 157 -14.69 4.09 8.31
N LEU A 158 -15.91 4.00 8.86
CA LEU A 158 -16.58 5.13 9.50
C LEU A 158 -15.73 5.73 10.62
N PHE A 159 -15.23 4.90 11.53
CA PHE A 159 -14.40 5.34 12.64
C PHE A 159 -13.16 6.08 12.14
N TYR A 160 -12.35 5.48 11.26
CA TYR A 160 -11.11 6.11 10.76
C TYR A 160 -11.40 7.35 9.93
N SER A 161 -12.42 7.34 9.07
CA SER A 161 -12.80 8.46 8.21
C SER A 161 -13.21 9.70 9.01
N PHE A 162 -13.98 9.52 10.08
CA PHE A 162 -14.44 10.64 10.92
C PHE A 162 -13.49 10.97 12.08
N ARG A 163 -12.63 10.03 12.51
CA ARG A 163 -11.61 10.29 13.54
C ARG A 163 -10.44 11.12 13.02
N TYR A 164 -10.06 10.93 11.76
CA TYR A 164 -8.85 11.55 11.16
C TYR A 164 -9.16 12.57 10.07
N GLY A 165 -10.37 12.59 9.51
CA GLY A 165 -10.72 13.56 8.47
C GLY A 165 -10.72 15.00 9.00
N SER A 166 -10.19 15.92 8.19
CA SER A 166 -10.03 17.34 8.55
C SER A 166 -11.29 18.20 8.34
N SER A 167 -12.30 17.65 7.66
CA SER A 167 -13.61 18.26 7.46
C SER A 167 -14.62 17.18 7.06
N PHE A 168 -15.91 17.45 7.18
CA PHE A 168 -16.95 16.52 6.71
C PHE A 168 -16.74 16.11 5.24
N ALA A 169 -16.45 17.08 4.37
CA ALA A 169 -16.22 16.82 2.95
C ALA A 169 -14.99 15.94 2.68
N VAL A 170 -13.97 15.99 3.54
CA VAL A 170 -12.79 15.11 3.48
C VAL A 170 -13.13 13.73 4.06
N SER A 171 -13.77 13.67 5.22
CA SER A 171 -14.22 12.42 5.86
C SER A 171 -15.13 11.60 4.95
N SER A 172 -16.13 12.21 4.31
CA SER A 172 -17.01 11.49 3.38
C SER A 172 -16.27 10.92 2.18
N LYS A 173 -15.20 11.58 1.73
CA LYS A 173 -14.34 11.06 0.65
C LYS A 173 -13.45 9.92 1.14
N MET A 174 -13.00 9.95 2.40
CA MET A 174 -12.22 8.86 2.99
C MET A 174 -12.98 7.53 2.99
N LEU A 175 -14.30 7.55 3.22
CA LEU A 175 -15.18 6.36 3.13
C LEU A 175 -15.11 5.66 1.77
N LEU A 176 -14.77 6.39 0.71
CA LEU A 176 -14.57 5.81 -0.62
C LEU A 176 -13.09 5.47 -0.86
N VAL A 177 -12.17 6.26 -0.30
CA VAL A 177 -10.73 6.05 -0.46
C VAL A 177 -10.28 4.72 0.15
N TYR A 178 -10.64 4.40 1.39
CA TYR A 178 -10.23 3.14 2.02
C TYR A 178 -10.60 1.89 1.21
N PRO A 179 -11.87 1.66 0.81
CA PRO A 179 -12.21 0.52 -0.01
C PRO A 179 -11.55 0.58 -1.39
N MET A 180 -11.33 1.77 -1.98
CA MET A 180 -10.55 1.87 -3.22
C MET A 180 -9.11 1.39 -3.03
N LEU A 181 -8.41 1.78 -1.95
CA LEU A 181 -7.05 1.32 -1.67
C LEU A 181 -7.01 -0.21 -1.53
N HIS A 182 -7.90 -0.77 -0.71
CA HIS A 182 -7.94 -2.20 -0.42
C HIS A 182 -8.34 -3.04 -1.63
N CYS A 183 -9.42 -2.68 -2.32
CA CYS A 183 -9.91 -3.45 -3.46
C CYS A 183 -8.97 -3.36 -4.65
N SER A 184 -8.46 -2.17 -4.99
CA SER A 184 -7.55 -2.02 -6.14
C SER A 184 -6.24 -2.77 -5.90
N TYR A 185 -5.61 -2.62 -4.73
CA TYR A 185 -4.42 -3.37 -4.38
C TYR A 185 -4.71 -4.88 -4.35
N GLY A 186 -5.80 -5.31 -3.71
CA GLY A 186 -6.17 -6.72 -3.61
C GLY A 186 -6.37 -7.39 -4.98
N LEU A 187 -7.12 -6.74 -5.87
CA LEU A 187 -7.32 -7.20 -7.25
C LEU A 187 -6.00 -7.24 -8.03
N GLY A 188 -5.16 -6.23 -7.86
CA GLY A 188 -3.80 -6.21 -8.41
C GLY A 188 -3.01 -7.42 -7.93
N PHE A 189 -2.94 -7.63 -6.62
CA PHE A 189 -2.20 -8.73 -6.00
C PHE A 189 -2.67 -10.10 -6.49
N ILE A 190 -3.98 -10.34 -6.57
CA ILE A 190 -4.54 -11.58 -7.11
C ILE A 190 -4.08 -11.81 -8.54
N LYS A 191 -4.18 -10.79 -9.41
CA LYS A 191 -3.69 -10.90 -10.80
C LYS A 191 -2.18 -11.15 -10.85
N GLY A 192 -1.40 -10.45 -10.03
CA GLY A 192 0.06 -10.62 -9.93
C GLY A 192 0.44 -12.05 -9.53
N PHE A 193 -0.33 -12.64 -8.62
CA PHE A 193 -0.17 -14.03 -8.21
C PHE A 193 -0.48 -15.01 -9.35
N PHE A 194 -1.56 -14.79 -10.11
CA PHE A 194 -1.83 -15.61 -11.30
C PHE A 194 -0.77 -15.46 -12.40
N ILE A 195 -0.22 -14.26 -12.60
CA ILE A 195 0.90 -14.04 -13.53
C ILE A 195 2.11 -14.88 -13.11
N LEU A 196 2.41 -14.94 -11.81
CA LEU A 196 3.48 -15.79 -11.28
C LEU A 196 3.27 -17.27 -11.55
N LEU A 197 2.04 -17.78 -11.39
CA LEU A 197 1.70 -19.17 -11.64
C LEU A 197 1.78 -19.53 -13.12
N THR A 198 1.41 -18.60 -14.00
CA THR A 198 1.33 -18.83 -15.46
C THR A 198 2.62 -18.49 -16.20
N GLY A 199 3.62 -17.88 -15.53
CA GLY A 199 4.88 -17.46 -16.15
C GLY A 199 4.74 -16.31 -17.14
N LYS A 200 3.58 -15.65 -17.22
CA LYS A 200 3.35 -14.52 -18.12
C LYS A 200 4.16 -13.30 -17.67
N LYS A 201 4.46 -12.39 -18.60
CA LYS A 201 5.01 -11.07 -18.24
C LYS A 201 3.88 -10.13 -17.79
N PRO A 202 4.08 -9.32 -16.74
CA PRO A 202 3.11 -8.32 -16.32
C PRO A 202 3.00 -7.20 -17.37
N THR A 203 1.77 -6.81 -17.72
CA THR A 203 1.44 -5.67 -18.58
C THR A 203 0.65 -4.61 -17.80
N LEU A 204 0.92 -3.32 -18.08
CA LEU A 204 0.36 -2.16 -17.35
C LEU A 204 -0.96 -1.62 -17.92
#